data_AF-A0A183A0K1-F1
#
_entry.id   AF-A0A183A0K1-F1
#
_cell.length_a   1.000
_cell.length_b   1.000
_cell.length_c   1.000
_cell.angle_alpha   90.00
_cell.angle_beta   90.00
_cell.angle_gamma   90.00
#
_symmetry.space_group_name_H-M   'P 1'
#
loop_
_entity.id
_entity.type
_entity.pdbx_description
1 polymer ?
#
loop_
_entity_poly.entity_id
_entity_poly.type
_entity_poly.pdbx_seq_one_letter_code
_entity_poly.pdbx_strand_id
1 'polypeptide(L)' 'MILRFAVENNGVVVSNDQFRQYRDLGDEFRDVIDNRLLQYTMALNTFLIPDDPFGPNGPSLDECLRIPKPTVK' A
#
# COMPACT_ATOMS: atom_id res chain seq x y z
N MET A 1 -4.46 -12.26 -8.28
CA MET A 1 -4.70 -10.81 -8.45
C MET A 1 -3.90 -10.07 -7.39
N ILE A 2 -3.26 -8.95 -7.74
CA ILE A 2 -2.30 -8.24 -6.87
C ILE A 2 -2.93 -7.86 -5.52
N LEU A 3 -4.13 -7.27 -5.52
CA LEU A 3 -4.82 -6.90 -4.28
C LEU A 3 -5.08 -8.09 -3.36
N ARG A 4 -5.54 -9.23 -3.90
CA ARG A 4 -5.81 -10.43 -3.08
C ARG A 4 -4.55 -10.98 -2.44
N PHE A 5 -3.43 -10.97 -3.16
CA PHE A 5 -2.15 -11.39 -2.58
C PHE A 5 -1.69 -10.46 -1.44
N ALA A 6 -1.90 -9.15 -1.59
CA ALA A 6 -1.62 -8.18 -0.53
C ALA A 6 -2.51 -8.40 0.70
N VAL A 7 -3.81 -8.67 0.51
CA VAL A 7 -4.72 -9.03 1.61
C VAL A 7 -4.22 -10.27 2.35
N GLU A 8 -3.94 -11.36 1.64
CA GLU A 8 -3.54 -12.66 2.22
C GLU A 8 -2.24 -12.60 3.01
N ASN A 9 -1.29 -11.74 2.58
CA ASN A 9 0.02 -11.63 3.19
C ASN A 9 0.18 -10.40 4.09
N ASN A 10 -0.90 -9.65 4.31
CA ASN A 10 -0.87 -8.35 4.98
C ASN A 10 0.20 -7.40 4.40
N GLY A 11 0.35 -7.40 3.08
CA GLY A 11 1.36 -6.64 2.36
C GLY A 11 0.88 -5.26 1.88
N VAL A 12 1.79 -4.53 1.24
CA VAL A 12 1.53 -3.28 0.54
C VAL A 12 1.54 -3.50 -0.98
N VAL A 13 0.84 -2.64 -1.71
CA VAL A 13 0.85 -2.64 -3.18
C VAL A 13 1.55 -1.38 -3.66
N VAL A 14 2.57 -1.54 -4.49
CA VAL A 14 3.24 -0.42 -5.15
C VAL A 14 2.71 -0.31 -6.57
N SER A 15 1.90 0.71 -6.85
CA SER A 15 1.25 0.90 -8.15
C SER A 15 0.68 2.31 -8.27
N ASN A 16 0.64 2.83 -9.49
CA ASN A 16 -0.07 4.08 -9.81
C ASN A 16 -1.52 3.82 -10.29
N ASP A 17 -1.91 2.55 -10.42
CA ASP A 17 -3.31 2.19 -10.63
C ASP A 17 -4.07 2.24 -9.31
N GLN A 18 -5.21 2.93 -9.31
CA GLN A 18 -6.09 3.08 -8.14
C GLN A 18 -7.09 1.92 -7.98
N PHE A 19 -7.13 0.96 -8.91
CA PHE A 19 -7.94 -0.24 -8.81
C PHE A 19 -9.43 0.02 -8.52
N ARG A 20 -9.99 1.13 -9.05
CA ARG A 20 -11.34 1.63 -8.70
C ARG A 20 -12.44 0.57 -8.81
N GLN A 21 -12.35 -0.32 -9.80
CA GLN A 21 -13.30 -1.42 -10.01
C GLN A 21 -13.34 -2.47 -8.88
N TYR A 22 -12.29 -2.57 -8.08
CA TYR A 22 -12.20 -3.52 -6.97
C TYR A 22 -12.51 -2.89 -5.61
N ARG A 23 -12.57 -1.55 -5.54
CA ARG A 23 -12.78 -0.81 -4.30
C ARG A 23 -14.14 -1.12 -3.66
N ASP A 24 -15.17 -1.32 -4.48
CA ASP A 24 -16.53 -1.59 -4.01
C ASP A 24 -16.87 -3.09 -3.95
N LEU A 25 -15.90 -3.97 -4.25
CA LEU A 25 -16.13 -5.43 -4.27
C LEU A 25 -15.94 -6.09 -2.89
N GLY A 26 -15.26 -5.43 -1.96
CA GLY A 26 -15.03 -5.95 -0.61
C GLY A 26 -14.25 -4.98 0.25
N ASP A 27 -14.56 -4.98 1.55
CA ASP A 27 -13.90 -4.10 2.52
C ASP A 27 -12.40 -4.39 2.64
N GLU A 28 -11.97 -5.65 2.44
CA GLU A 28 -10.54 -5.99 2.43
C GLU A 28 -9.77 -5.36 1.26
N PHE A 29 -10.39 -5.22 0.09
CA PHE A 29 -9.76 -4.57 -1.06
C PHE A 29 -9.77 -3.07 -0.89
N ARG A 30 -10.84 -2.51 -0.33
CA ARG A 30 -10.90 -1.09 0.02
C ARG A 30 -9.80 -0.71 0.99
N ASP A 31 -9.54 -1.52 2.02
CA ASP A 31 -8.44 -1.28 2.96
C ASP A 31 -7.06 -1.27 2.26
N VAL A 32 -6.80 -2.22 1.37
CA VAL A 32 -5.53 -2.22 0.61
C VAL A 32 -5.41 -0.94 -0.24
N ILE A 33 -6.48 -0.55 -0.92
CA ILE A 33 -6.47 0.61 -1.82
C ILE A 33 -6.33 1.93 -1.04
N ASP A 34 -7.06 2.08 0.06
CA ASP A 34 -7.14 3.34 0.79
C ASP A 34 -5.95 3.52 1.75
N ASN A 35 -5.37 2.43 2.29
CA ASN A 35 -4.34 2.50 3.35
C ASN A 35 -3.00 1.85 3.01
N ARG A 36 -2.90 1.07 1.92
CA ARG A 36 -1.69 0.27 1.60
C ARG A 36 -1.27 0.31 0.13
N LEU A 37 -1.86 1.19 -0.66
CA LEU A 37 -1.48 1.46 -2.05
C LEU A 37 -0.48 2.62 -2.12
N LEU A 38 0.78 2.28 -2.35
CA LEU A 38 1.87 3.25 -2.49
C LEU A 38 2.02 3.66 -3.95
N GLN A 39 1.60 4.88 -4.24
CA GLN A 39 1.85 5.52 -5.54
C GLN A 39 3.29 6.02 -5.59
N TYR A 40 3.86 6.04 -6.80
CA TYR A 40 5.25 6.42 -7.03
C TYR A 40 5.40 7.31 -8.27
N THR A 41 6.51 8.03 -8.34
CA THR A 41 6.93 8.79 -9.52
C THR A 41 8.26 8.26 -10.02
N MET A 42 8.39 8.10 -11.34
CA MET A 42 9.68 7.85 -11.98
C MET A 42 10.22 9.16 -12.54
N ALA A 43 11.32 9.64 -11.96
CA ALA A 43 12.06 10.79 -12.45
C ALA A 43 13.38 10.29 -13.08
N LEU A 44 13.42 10.20 -14.41
CA LEU A 44 14.52 9.56 -15.15
C LEU A 44 14.74 8.11 -14.65
N ASN A 45 15.84 7.88 -13.95
CA ASN A 45 16.24 6.58 -13.42
C ASN A 45 16.04 6.49 -11.90
N THR A 46 15.29 7.42 -11.32
CA THR A 46 15.02 7.49 -9.88
C THR A 46 13.55 7.18 -9.63
N PHE A 47 13.34 6.20 -8.75
CA PHE A 47 12.03 5.81 -8.25
C PHE A 47 11.76 6.55 -6.93
N LEU A 48 10.70 7.36 -6.90
CA LEU A 48 10.33 8.22 -5.78
C LEU A 48 8.98 7.79 -5.21
N ILE A 49 8.93 7.54 -3.90
CA ILE A 49 7.69 7.40 -3.14
C ILE A 49 7.63 8.57 -2.15
N PRO A 50 6.48 9.25 -2.00
CA PRO A 50 6.33 10.30 -0.99
C PRO A 50 6.42 9.73 0.43
N ASP A 51 7.00 10.49 1.36
CA ASP A 51 7.08 10.10 2.78
C ASP A 51 5.69 9.99 3.44
N ASP A 52 4.72 10.80 2.98
CA ASP A 52 3.32 10.81 3.42
C ASP A 52 2.37 10.38 2.28
N PRO A 53 2.33 9.08 1.92
CA PRO A 53 1.58 8.60 0.74
C PRO A 53 0.07 8.80 0.83
N PHE A 54 -0.48 8.93 2.04
CA PHE A 54 -1.91 9.06 2.31
C PHE A 54 -2.29 10.41 2.95
N GLY A 55 -1.34 11.35 3.03
CA GLY A 55 -1.54 12.65 3.66
C GLY A 55 -1.61 12.61 5.20
N PRO A 56 -2.03 13.73 5.85
CA PRO A 56 -1.82 13.96 7.29
C PRO A 56 -2.50 12.99 8.25
N ASN A 57 -3.57 12.33 7.82
CA ASN A 57 -4.36 11.40 8.65
C ASN A 57 -4.14 9.93 8.28
N GLY A 58 -3.31 9.66 7.29
CA GLY A 58 -3.02 8.30 6.84
C GLY A 58 -1.71 7.78 7.42
N PRO A 59 -1.41 6.48 7.20
CA PRO A 59 -0.16 5.90 7.63
C PRO A 59 1.02 6.53 6.87
N SER A 60 2.12 6.75 7.57
CA SER A 60 3.39 7.16 6.98
C SER A 60 4.01 6.03 6.15
N LEU A 61 4.95 6.38 5.25
CA LEU A 61 5.69 5.39 4.46
C LEU A 61 6.40 4.36 5.35
N ASP A 62 7.02 4.82 6.44
CA ASP A 62 7.70 3.97 7.41
C ASP A 62 6.76 2.96 8.08
N GLU A 63 5.54 3.38 8.43
CA GLU A 63 4.54 2.49 9.00
C GLU A 63 4.07 1.42 8.00
N CYS A 64 3.87 1.81 6.74
CA CYS A 64 3.48 0.90 5.67
C CYS A 64 4.55 -0.17 5.38
N LEU A 65 5.84 0.21 5.40
CA LEU A 65 6.95 -0.69 5.07
C LEU A 65 7.52 -1.44 6.27
N ARG A 66 7.01 -1.18 7.48
CA ARG A 66 7.49 -1.82 8.70
C ARG A 66 7.15 -3.31 8.71
N ILE A 67 8.18 -4.15 8.59
CA ILE A 67 8.06 -5.59 8.79
C ILE A 67 7.87 -5.87 10.29
N PRO A 68 6.81 -6.58 10.71
CA PRO A 68 6.65 -7.00 12.09
C PRO A 68 7.86 -7.82 12.53
N LYS A 69 8.47 -7.46 13.67
CA LYS A 69 9.51 -8.30 14.25
C LYS A 69 8.89 -9.65 14.60
N PRO A 70 9.50 -10.78 14.23
CA PRO A 70 9.01 -12.07 14.68
C PRO A 70 8.99 -12.05 16.21
N THR A 71 7.81 -12.17 16.80
CA THR A 71 7.66 -12.40 18.23
C THR A 71 8.31 -13.74 18.52
N VAL A 72 9.54 -13.72 19.02
CA VAL A 72 10.18 -14.89 19.61
C VAL A 72 9.28 -15.31 20.77
N LYS A 73 8.58 -16.43 20.59
CA LYS A 73 7.89 -17.14 21.67
C LYS A 73 8.90 -17.90 22.50
#